data_AF-A0A3N0EKU4-F1
#
_entry.id   AF-A0A3N0EKU4-F1
#
_cell.length_a   1.000
_cell.length_b   1.000
_cell.length_c   1.000
_cell.angle_alpha   90.00
_cell.angle_beta   90.00
_cell.angle_gamma   90.00
#
_symmetry.space_group_name_H-M   'P 1'
#
loop_
_entity.id
_entity.type
_entity.pdbx_description
1 polymer ?
#
loop_
_entity_poly.entity_id
_entity_poly.type
_entity_poly.pdbx_seq_one_letter_code
_entity_poly.pdbx_strand_id
1 'polypeptide(L)'
;MKTLENMNNVERAYLLAGLFPEELPGILTDIRQRAAYLKEHEGDIRKEWDNGLITVDFWYDLAKRVLQVIEKYESRLLESRRLFADQLFDGYNALFTIDCIAKYADKGNGSSRFQLAVKMLFEYHP
;
A
#
# COMPACT_ATOMS: atom_id res chain seq x y z
N MET A 1 -9.77 -9.51 19.59
CA MET A 1 -9.50 -8.70 18.39
C MET A 1 -10.28 -7.39 18.52
N LYS A 2 -9.73 -6.27 18.04
CA LYS A 2 -10.49 -5.02 17.94
C LYS A 2 -11.56 -5.18 16.84
N THR A 3 -12.61 -4.37 16.90
CA THR A 3 -13.53 -4.19 15.77
C THR A 3 -12.81 -3.47 14.62
N LEU A 4 -13.26 -3.66 13.37
CA LEU A 4 -12.64 -3.03 12.19
C LEU A 4 -12.52 -1.51 12.32
N GLU A 5 -13.54 -0.88 12.91
CA GLU A 5 -13.60 0.57 13.18
C GLU A 5 -12.46 1.06 14.09
N ASN A 6 -12.00 0.22 15.02
CA ASN A 6 -10.98 0.57 16.01
C ASN A 6 -9.56 0.10 15.60
N MET A 7 -9.42 -0.54 14.44
CA MET A 7 -8.11 -0.97 13.94
C MET A 7 -7.38 0.19 13.25
N ASN A 8 -6.09 0.36 13.55
CA ASN A 8 -5.22 1.24 12.78
C ASN A 8 -4.73 0.56 11.49
N ASN A 9 -3.99 1.29 10.65
CA ASN A 9 -3.51 0.79 9.35
C ASN A 9 -2.59 -0.43 9.48
N VAL A 10 -1.74 -0.47 10.50
CA VAL A 10 -0.85 -1.62 10.76
C VAL A 10 -1.67 -2.86 11.12
N GLU A 11 -2.68 -2.73 11.99
CA GLU A 11 -3.56 -3.83 12.37
C GLU A 11 -4.39 -4.34 11.18
N ARG A 12 -4.91 -3.43 10.35
CA ARG A 12 -5.63 -3.75 9.11
C ARG A 12 -4.73 -4.50 8.12
N ALA A 13 -3.50 -4.04 7.92
CA ALA A 13 -2.53 -4.68 7.04
C ALA A 13 -2.07 -6.04 7.55
N TYR A 14 -1.88 -6.19 8.86
CA TYR A 14 -1.56 -7.47 9.48
C TYR A 14 -2.66 -8.51 9.22
N LEU A 15 -3.92 -8.08 9.30
CA LEU A 15 -5.07 -8.92 8.98
C LEU A 15 -5.09 -9.27 7.49
N LEU A 16 -4.92 -8.30 6.59
CA LEU A 16 -4.86 -8.54 5.14
C LEU A 16 -3.78 -9.57 4.77
N ALA A 17 -2.55 -9.38 5.26
CA ALA A 17 -1.42 -10.27 4.99
C ALA A 17 -1.60 -11.67 5.59
N GLY A 18 -2.37 -11.80 6.68
CA GLY A 18 -2.73 -13.10 7.24
C GLY A 18 -3.84 -13.82 6.47
N LEU A 19 -4.75 -13.07 5.85
CA LEU A 19 -5.87 -13.64 5.07
C LEU A 19 -5.45 -14.02 3.64
N PHE A 20 -4.54 -13.25 3.05
CA PHE A 20 -4.13 -13.38 1.64
C PHE A 20 -2.60 -13.33 1.48
N PRO A 21 -1.83 -14.23 2.14
CA PRO A 21 -0.38 -14.27 2.00
C PRO A 21 0.10 -14.46 0.54
N GLU A 22 -0.71 -15.14 -0.29
CA GLU A 22 -0.45 -15.38 -1.71
C GLU A 22 -0.47 -14.12 -2.57
N GLU A 23 -1.12 -13.04 -2.11
CA GLU A 23 -1.23 -11.77 -2.83
C GLU A 23 -0.05 -10.84 -2.55
N LEU A 24 0.73 -11.08 -1.47
CA LEU A 24 1.84 -10.22 -1.08
C LEU A 24 2.89 -10.02 -2.19
N PRO A 25 3.33 -11.06 -2.93
CA PRO A 25 4.26 -10.87 -4.04
C PRO A 25 3.71 -9.94 -5.13
N GLY A 26 2.42 -10.06 -5.45
CA GLY A 26 1.72 -9.21 -6.42
C GLY A 26 1.68 -7.76 -5.97
N ILE A 27 1.34 -7.53 -4.70
CA ILE A 27 1.33 -6.20 -4.08
C ILE A 27 2.73 -5.56 -4.13
N LEU A 28 3.78 -6.26 -3.69
CA LEU A 28 5.14 -5.71 -3.71
C LEU A 28 5.61 -5.39 -5.13
N THR A 29 5.20 -6.19 -6.11
CA THR A 29 5.50 -5.95 -7.53
C THR A 29 4.78 -4.70 -8.05
N ASP A 30 3.49 -4.54 -7.76
CA ASP A 30 2.70 -3.38 -8.20
C ASP A 30 3.20 -2.08 -7.55
N ILE A 31 3.60 -2.11 -6.27
CA ILE A 31 4.21 -0.95 -5.59
C ILE A 31 5.48 -0.49 -6.32
N ARG A 32 6.35 -1.43 -6.73
CA ARG A 32 7.56 -1.09 -7.50
C ARG A 32 7.22 -0.49 -8.86
N GLN A 33 6.25 -1.06 -9.56
CA GLN A 33 5.81 -0.55 -10.86
C GLN A 33 5.25 0.87 -10.74
N ARG A 34 4.49 1.16 -9.68
CA ARG A 34 3.99 2.52 -9.41
C ARG A 34 5.10 3.49 -9.07
N ALA A 35 6.06 3.10 -8.23
CA ALA A 35 7.21 3.94 -7.92
C ALA A 35 8.05 4.24 -9.18
N ALA A 36 8.22 3.25 -10.07
CA ALA A 36 8.86 3.44 -11.36
C ALA A 36 8.06 4.39 -12.27
N TYR A 37 6.73 4.22 -12.35
CA TYR A 37 5.85 5.09 -13.11
C TYR A 37 5.91 6.55 -12.63
N LEU A 38 5.89 6.78 -11.31
CA LEU A 38 6.06 8.12 -10.73
C LEU A 38 7.38 8.75 -11.20
N LYS A 39 8.46 7.99 -11.19
CA LYS A 39 9.78 8.47 -11.63
C LYS A 39 9.82 8.77 -13.13
N GLU A 40 9.22 7.91 -13.96
CA GLU A 40 9.21 8.06 -15.42
C GLU A 40 8.36 9.25 -15.88
N HIS A 41 7.24 9.49 -15.21
CA HIS A 41 6.26 10.52 -15.58
C HIS A 41 6.29 11.74 -14.66
N GLU A 42 7.40 12.00 -13.98
CA GLU A 42 7.49 13.03 -12.94
C GLU A 42 7.09 14.43 -13.43
N GLY A 43 7.53 14.80 -14.63
CA GLY A 43 7.23 16.11 -15.20
C GLY A 43 5.74 16.37 -15.44
N ASP A 44 4.99 15.35 -15.85
CA ASP A 44 3.56 15.47 -16.13
C ASP A 44 2.75 15.38 -14.84
N ILE A 45 3.08 14.43 -13.96
CA ILE A 45 2.44 14.27 -12.66
C ILE A 45 2.56 15.55 -11.82
N ARG A 46 3.72 16.21 -11.82
CA ARG A 46 3.91 17.46 -11.09
C ARG A 46 3.06 18.61 -11.62
N LYS A 47 2.81 18.68 -12.93
CA LYS A 47 1.98 19.72 -13.55
C LYS A 47 0.50 19.51 -13.25
N GLU A 48 0.07 18.25 -13.23
CA GLU A 48 -1.33 17.86 -13.05
C GLU A 48 -1.70 17.59 -11.59
N TRP A 49 -0.75 17.71 -10.67
CA TRP A 49 -0.96 17.36 -9.26
C TRP A 49 -1.99 18.28 -8.59
N ASP A 50 -3.18 17.74 -8.34
CA ASP A 50 -4.25 18.41 -7.62
C ASP A 50 -4.86 17.48 -6.55
N ASN A 51 -4.16 17.34 -5.42
CA ASN A 51 -4.59 16.48 -4.30
C ASN A 51 -5.07 17.28 -3.08
N GLY A 52 -4.84 18.61 -3.05
CA GLY A 52 -5.28 19.54 -2.00
C GLY A 52 -4.68 19.35 -0.59
N LEU A 53 -4.38 18.11 -0.17
CA LEU A 53 -3.92 17.74 1.17
C LEU A 53 -2.47 17.24 1.18
N ILE A 54 -2.07 16.51 0.15
CA ILE A 54 -0.73 15.93 0.01
C ILE A 54 -0.01 16.70 -1.09
N THR A 55 1.21 17.21 -0.82
CA THR A 55 2.04 17.81 -1.86
C THR A 55 2.66 16.74 -2.74
N VAL A 56 2.93 17.07 -4.00
CA VAL A 56 3.60 16.13 -4.91
C VAL A 56 4.96 15.69 -4.36
N ASP A 57 5.76 16.60 -3.81
CA ASP A 57 7.06 16.25 -3.23
C ASP A 57 6.94 15.25 -2.08
N PHE A 58 5.96 15.46 -1.19
CA PHE A 58 5.72 14.53 -0.09
C PHE A 58 5.29 13.16 -0.60
N TRP A 59 4.44 13.10 -1.64
CA TRP A 59 4.03 11.83 -2.25
C TRP A 59 5.22 11.05 -2.83
N TYR A 60 6.15 11.74 -3.50
CA TYR A 60 7.37 11.12 -4.03
C TYR A 60 8.30 10.64 -2.91
N ASP A 61 8.40 11.40 -1.82
CA ASP A 61 9.14 10.97 -0.63
C ASP A 61 8.55 9.70 -0.02
N LEU A 62 7.22 9.58 0.06
CA LEU A 62 6.57 8.37 0.55
C LEU A 62 6.84 7.18 -0.38
N ALA A 63 6.69 7.37 -1.70
CA ALA A 63 6.98 6.34 -2.69
C ALA A 63 8.43 5.81 -2.56
N LYS A 64 9.39 6.74 -2.40
CA LYS A 64 10.80 6.41 -2.19
C LYS A 64 11.04 5.65 -0.89
N ARG A 65 10.45 6.09 0.23
CA ARG A 65 10.58 5.42 1.53
C ARG A 65 10.02 3.99 1.49
N VAL A 66 8.84 3.82 0.92
CA VAL A 66 8.21 2.51 0.75
C VAL A 66 9.07 1.61 -0.14
N LEU A 67 9.60 2.13 -1.24
CA LEU A 67 10.49 1.35 -2.12
C LEU A 67 11.77 0.92 -1.40
N GLN A 68 12.39 1.81 -0.61
CA GLN A 68 13.57 1.47 0.20
C GLN A 68 13.29 0.38 1.23
N VAL A 69 12.11 0.38 1.85
CA VAL A 69 11.67 -0.68 2.75
C VAL A 69 11.58 -2.02 2.00
N ILE A 70 10.98 -2.00 0.81
CA ILE A 70 10.82 -3.20 -0.03
C ILE A 70 12.19 -3.75 -0.45
N GLU A 71 13.09 -2.90 -0.95
CA GLU A 71 14.44 -3.30 -1.35
C GLU A 71 15.26 -3.86 -0.17
N LYS A 72 15.08 -3.29 1.02
CA LYS A 72 15.82 -3.71 2.22
C LYS A 72 15.35 -5.05 2.79
N TYR A 73 14.05 -5.35 2.68
CA TYR A 73 13.44 -6.47 3.41
C TYR A 73 12.68 -7.48 2.53
N GLU A 74 12.78 -7.40 1.21
CA GLU A 74 11.96 -8.15 0.23
C GLU A 74 11.51 -9.55 0.69
N SER A 75 12.43 -10.50 0.81
CA SER A 75 12.09 -11.89 1.20
C SER A 75 11.39 -11.97 2.55
N ARG A 76 11.81 -11.15 3.51
CA ARG A 76 11.25 -11.11 4.85
C ARG A 76 9.86 -10.47 4.90
N LEU A 77 9.53 -9.58 3.97
CA LEU A 77 8.18 -9.00 3.86
C LEU A 77 7.18 -10.05 3.37
N LEU A 78 7.62 -10.99 2.52
CA LEU A 78 6.79 -12.10 2.05
C LEU A 78 6.57 -13.17 3.13
N GLU A 79 7.58 -13.42 3.96
CA GLU A 79 7.53 -14.45 5.01
C GLU A 79 6.88 -13.96 6.32
N SER A 80 6.95 -12.66 6.61
CA SER A 80 6.50 -12.09 7.88
C SER A 80 5.39 -11.06 7.68
N ARG A 81 4.14 -11.49 7.89
CA ARG A 81 2.98 -10.58 7.94
C ARG A 81 3.16 -9.40 8.92
N ARG A 82 3.92 -9.62 10.01
CA ARG A 82 4.22 -8.55 10.97
C ARG A 82 5.16 -7.53 10.38
N LEU A 83 6.26 -7.98 9.75
CA LEU A 83 7.19 -7.07 9.11
C LEU A 83 6.54 -6.31 7.95
N PHE A 84 5.71 -7.00 7.16
CA PHE A 84 4.90 -6.38 6.10
C PHE A 84 4.05 -5.22 6.64
N ALA A 85 3.26 -5.50 7.68
CA ALA A 85 2.39 -4.50 8.30
C ALA A 85 3.20 -3.36 8.94
N ASP A 86 4.15 -3.68 9.80
CA ASP A 86 4.89 -2.69 10.59
C ASP A 86 5.76 -1.77 9.70
N GLN A 87 6.33 -2.28 8.60
CA GLN A 87 7.24 -1.48 7.77
C GLN A 87 6.52 -0.67 6.67
N LEU A 88 5.42 -1.18 6.13
CA LEU A 88 4.73 -0.55 5.01
C LEU A 88 3.52 0.30 5.46
N PHE A 89 2.93 0.02 6.62
CA PHE A 89 1.68 0.67 7.06
C PHE A 89 1.81 1.48 8.35
N ASP A 90 3.03 1.63 8.88
CA ASP A 90 3.27 2.54 10.01
C ASP A 90 3.48 3.99 9.53
N GLY A 91 3.01 4.93 10.35
CA GLY A 91 3.06 6.35 10.06
C GLY A 91 2.52 6.73 8.67
N TYR A 92 3.23 7.61 7.97
CA TYR A 92 2.80 8.11 6.66
C TYR A 92 3.05 7.14 5.50
N ASN A 93 3.85 6.08 5.68
CA ASN A 93 4.06 5.07 4.62
C ASN A 93 2.72 4.43 4.22
N ALA A 94 1.81 4.29 5.19
CA ALA A 94 0.47 3.77 4.97
C ALA A 94 -0.28 4.48 3.84
N LEU A 95 -0.11 5.79 3.68
CA LEU A 95 -0.83 6.55 2.64
C LEU A 95 -0.50 6.03 1.25
N PHE A 96 0.79 5.90 0.93
CA PHE A 96 1.25 5.42 -0.36
C PHE A 96 0.95 3.94 -0.56
N THR A 97 1.19 3.12 0.47
CA THR A 97 0.96 1.68 0.39
C THR A 97 -0.53 1.34 0.22
N ILE A 98 -1.42 2.02 0.94
CA ILE A 98 -2.86 1.84 0.80
C ILE A 98 -3.33 2.26 -0.59
N ASP A 99 -2.89 3.40 -1.12
CA ASP A 99 -3.24 3.83 -2.48
C ASP A 99 -2.81 2.78 -3.54
N CYS A 100 -1.61 2.21 -3.38
CA CYS A 100 -1.14 1.15 -4.27
C CYS A 100 -2.06 -0.08 -4.21
N ILE A 101 -2.42 -0.54 -3.01
CA ILE A 101 -3.23 -1.75 -2.81
C ILE A 101 -4.67 -1.55 -3.26
N ALA A 102 -5.27 -0.40 -2.96
CA ALA A 102 -6.61 -0.03 -3.44
C ALA A 102 -6.66 -0.07 -4.97
N LYS A 103 -5.72 0.62 -5.63
CA LYS A 103 -5.63 0.61 -7.10
C LYS A 103 -5.22 -0.75 -7.68
N TYR A 104 -4.52 -1.59 -6.93
CA TYR A 104 -4.21 -2.97 -7.34
C TYR A 104 -5.49 -3.81 -7.38
N ALA A 105 -6.30 -3.74 -6.33
CA ALA A 105 -7.59 -4.40 -6.23
C ALA A 105 -8.61 -3.88 -7.25
N ASP A 106 -8.70 -2.56 -7.45
CA ASP A 106 -9.64 -1.95 -8.40
C ASP A 106 -9.35 -2.29 -9.87
N LYS A 107 -8.10 -2.59 -10.20
CA LYS A 107 -7.72 -3.13 -11.52
C LYS A 107 -8.14 -4.60 -11.71
N GLY A 108 -8.77 -5.21 -10.72
CA GLY A 108 -9.20 -6.60 -10.74
C GLY A 108 -8.09 -7.61 -10.41
N ASN A 109 -6.96 -7.16 -9.86
CA ASN A 109 -5.92 -8.08 -9.42
C ASN A 109 -6.29 -8.77 -8.10
N GLY A 110 -5.71 -9.94 -7.89
CA GLY A 110 -6.01 -10.82 -6.77
C GLY A 110 -7.41 -11.43 -6.81
N SER A 111 -7.72 -12.28 -5.84
CA SER A 111 -9.03 -12.92 -5.75
C SER A 111 -10.18 -11.92 -5.46
N SER A 112 -11.41 -12.25 -5.83
CA SER A 112 -12.57 -11.40 -5.48
C SER A 112 -12.74 -11.20 -3.96
N ARG A 113 -12.27 -12.16 -3.15
CA ARG A 113 -12.25 -12.04 -1.68
C ARG A 113 -11.21 -11.04 -1.21
N PHE A 114 -10.02 -11.05 -1.81
CA PHE A 114 -8.98 -10.07 -1.54
C PHE A 114 -9.48 -8.65 -1.86
N GLN A 115 -10.07 -8.46 -3.04
CA GLN A 115 -10.61 -7.16 -3.46
C GLN A 115 -11.65 -6.63 -2.48
N LEU A 116 -12.59 -7.48 -2.04
CA LEU A 116 -13.59 -7.10 -1.03
C LEU A 116 -12.93 -6.75 0.31
N ALA A 117 -11.91 -7.51 0.73
CA ALA A 117 -11.19 -7.24 1.96
C ALA A 117 -10.44 -5.90 1.91
N VAL A 118 -9.82 -5.55 0.79
CA VAL A 118 -9.16 -4.24 0.61
C VAL A 118 -10.17 -3.11 0.82
N LYS A 119 -11.34 -3.18 0.18
CA LYS A 119 -12.42 -2.19 0.36
C LYS A 119 -12.86 -2.09 1.81
N MET A 120 -13.12 -3.22 2.45
CA MET A 120 -13.57 -3.25 3.85
C MET A 120 -12.50 -2.73 4.83
N LEU A 121 -11.22 -3.02 4.57
CA LEU A 121 -10.14 -2.70 5.49
C LEU A 121 -9.61 -1.28 5.31
N PHE A 122 -9.66 -0.69 4.12
CA PHE A 122 -8.98 0.58 3.85
C PHE A 122 -9.87 1.67 3.25
N GLU A 123 -10.99 1.32 2.62
CA GLU A 123 -11.91 2.28 2.00
C GLU A 123 -13.20 2.48 2.80
N TYR A 124 -13.53 1.57 3.70
CA TYR A 124 -14.73 1.69 4.53
C TYR A 124 -14.62 2.87 5.51
N HIS A 125 -15.56 3.81 5.39
CA HIS A 125 -15.86 4.85 6.37
C HIS A 125 -17.33 4.68 6.80
N PRO A 126 -17.61 4.38 8.08
CA PRO A 126 -18.98 4.39 8.61
C PRO A 126 -19.56 5.81 8.67
#